data_AF-A0A958AJL3-F1
#
_entry.id   AF-A0A958AJL3-F1
#
_cell.length_a   1.000
_cell.length_b   1.000
_cell.length_c   1.000
_cell.angle_alpha   90.00
_cell.angle_beta   90.00
_cell.angle_gamma   90.00
#
_symmetry.space_group_name_H-M   'P 1'
#
loop_
_entity.id
_entity.type
_entity.pdbx_description
1 polymer ?
#
loop_
_entity_poly.entity_id
_entity_poly.type
_entity_poly.pdbx_seq_one_letter_code
_entity_poly.pdbx_strand_id
1 'polypeptide(L)'
;MVTLTVLKFATPDGAEQGLESVMDLQAQQLITLHDAAIVTWPEGEERPKTRQLVEMTWVGALDGAFWGMLFGLLFFSPLLGAAIGATMGALNGLLVDVGIDDSFVEQV
;
A
#
# COMPACT_ATOMS: atom_id res chain seq x y z
N MET A 1 0.44 9.99 16.23
CA MET A 1 -1.02 9.87 16.41
C MET A 1 -1.59 9.77 15.02
N VAL A 2 -2.28 8.68 14.67
CA VAL A 2 -2.82 8.48 13.31
C VAL A 2 -4.22 9.08 13.28
N THR A 3 -4.51 9.88 12.26
CA THR A 3 -5.83 10.49 12.06
C THR A 3 -6.44 9.92 10.80
N LEU A 4 -7.62 9.31 10.92
CA LEU A 4 -8.39 8.80 9.78
C LEU A 4 -9.38 9.90 9.35
N THR A 5 -9.31 10.30 8.08
CA THR A 5 -10.16 11.35 7.51
C THR A 5 -10.92 10.79 6.33
N VAL A 6 -12.23 10.94 6.32
CA VAL A 6 -13.11 10.50 5.22
C VAL A 6 -13.56 11.72 4.43
N LEU A 7 -13.34 11.70 3.11
CA LEU A 7 -13.71 12.76 2.19
C LEU A 7 -14.72 12.23 1.19
N LYS A 8 -15.90 12.85 1.12
CA LYS A 8 -16.95 12.49 0.16
C LYS A 8 -16.92 13.46 -1.02
N PHE A 9 -16.96 12.90 -2.23
CA PHE A 9 -17.01 13.67 -3.47
C PHE A 9 -18.38 13.51 -4.14
N ALA A 10 -18.79 14.55 -4.88
CA ALA A 10 -20.07 14.54 -5.59
C ALA A 10 -19.99 13.85 -6.96
N THR A 11 -18.78 13.74 -7.53
CA THR A 11 -18.52 13.14 -8.83
C THR A 11 -17.88 11.77 -8.67
N PRO A 12 -18.12 10.82 -9.60
CA PRO A 12 -17.49 9.50 -9.58
C PRO A 12 -15.96 9.57 -9.54
N ASP A 13 -15.37 10.50 -10.29
CA ASP A 13 -13.91 10.68 -10.41
C ASP A 13 -13.32 11.63 -9.36
N GLY A 14 -14.15 12.20 -8.48
CA GLY A 14 -13.70 13.22 -7.53
C GLY A 14 -12.72 12.67 -6.49
N ALA A 15 -12.86 11.39 -6.15
CA ALA A 15 -11.95 10.70 -5.24
C ALA A 15 -10.56 10.50 -5.85
N GLU A 16 -10.46 10.15 -7.14
CA GLU A 16 -9.16 10.07 -7.84
C GLU A 16 -8.46 11.44 -7.90
N GLN A 17 -9.18 12.52 -8.22
CA GLN A 17 -8.59 13.87 -8.26
C GLN A 17 -8.14 14.35 -6.88
N GLY A 18 -8.93 14.04 -5.84
CA GLY A 18 -8.56 14.32 -4.46
C GLY A 18 -7.28 13.58 -4.06
N LEU A 19 -7.12 12.32 -4.51
CA LEU A 19 -5.92 11.55 -4.25
C LEU A 19 -4.67 12.19 -4.86
N GLU A 20 -4.72 12.65 -6.12
CA GLU A 20 -3.57 13.32 -6.75
C GLU A 20 -3.06 14.48 -5.90
N SER A 21 -3.98 15.29 -5.35
CA SER A 21 -3.63 16.39 -4.45
C SER A 21 -2.97 15.90 -3.15
N VAL A 22 -3.45 14.79 -2.58
CA VAL A 22 -2.85 14.19 -1.37
C VAL A 22 -1.45 13.64 -1.66
N MET A 23 -1.26 13.01 -2.83
CA MET A 23 0.05 12.52 -3.27
C MET A 23 1.04 13.66 -3.47
N ASP A 24 0.60 14.78 -4.04
CA ASP A 24 1.43 15.98 -4.19
C ASP A 24 1.87 16.56 -2.84
N LEU A 25 0.97 16.58 -1.85
CA LEU A 25 1.30 17.03 -0.48
C LEU A 25 2.29 16.07 0.21
N GLN A 26 2.16 14.76 -0.02
CA GLN A 26 3.11 13.77 0.48
C GLN A 26 4.49 13.93 -0.19
N ALA A 27 4.53 14.15 -1.51
CA ALA A 27 5.76 14.40 -2.26
C ALA A 27 6.49 15.66 -1.77
N GLN A 28 5.73 16.68 -1.37
CA GLN A 28 6.25 17.89 -0.73
C GLN A 28 6.59 17.71 0.76
N GLN A 29 6.42 16.51 1.32
CA GLN A 29 6.68 16.18 2.73
C GLN A 29 5.85 17.02 3.72
N LEU A 30 4.71 17.55 3.28
CA LEU A 30 3.81 18.36 4.11
C LEU A 30 2.89 17.49 4.97
N ILE A 31 2.62 16.27 4.50
CA ILE A 31 1.82 15.26 5.19
C ILE A 31 2.53 13.91 5.14
N THR A 32 2.20 13.04 6.09
CA THR A 32 2.57 11.62 6.06
C THR A 32 1.30 10.82 5.79
N LEU A 33 1.19 10.25 4.60
CA LEU A 33 0.13 9.31 4.27
C LEU A 33 0.57 7.91 4.72
N HIS A 34 -0.24 7.26 5.54
CA HIS A 34 0.02 5.91 6.01
C HIS A 34 -0.69 4.86 5.14
N ASP A 35 -1.96 5.12 4.80
CA ASP A 35 -2.80 4.28 3.96
C ASP A 35 -3.85 5.19 3.28
N ALA A 36 -4.38 4.76 2.14
CA ALA A 36 -5.50 5.39 1.46
C ALA A 36 -6.34 4.34 0.71
N ALA A 37 -7.66 4.49 0.78
CA ALA A 37 -8.62 3.70 0.04
C ALA A 37 -9.63 4.61 -0.65
N ILE A 38 -9.99 4.25 -1.89
CA ILE A 38 -11.05 4.91 -2.66
C ILE A 38 -12.20 3.93 -2.79
N VAL A 39 -13.41 4.38 -2.48
CA VAL A 39 -14.66 3.66 -2.75
C VAL A 39 -15.42 4.43 -3.81
N THR A 40 -15.63 3.80 -4.97
CA THR A 40 -16.37 4.40 -6.09
C THR A 40 -17.59 3.56 -6.39
N TRP A 41 -18.75 4.21 -6.48
CA TRP A 41 -20.00 3.58 -6.90
C TRP A 41 -20.63 4.34 -8.08
N PRO A 42 -20.27 3.97 -9.32
CA PRO A 42 -20.84 4.57 -10.51
C PRO A 42 -22.33 4.21 -10.67
N GLU A 43 -23.09 5.10 -11.29
CA GLU A 43 -24.50 4.87 -11.61
C GLU A 43 -24.64 3.72 -12.62
N GLY A 44 -25.34 2.65 -12.24
CA GLY A 44 -25.53 1.45 -13.06
C GLY A 44 -24.70 0.23 -12.64
N GLU A 45 -23.79 0.36 -11.67
CA GLU A 45 -23.08 -0.78 -11.08
C GLU A 45 -23.87 -1.37 -9.89
N GLU A 46 -23.95 -2.70 -9.82
CA GLU A 46 -24.69 -3.40 -8.76
C GLU A 46 -24.00 -3.32 -7.39
N ARG A 47 -22.69 -3.03 -7.36
CA ARG A 47 -21.88 -2.99 -6.13
C ARG A 47 -20.81 -1.89 -6.19
N PRO A 48 -20.45 -1.28 -5.05
CA PRO A 48 -19.31 -0.36 -4.96
C PRO A 48 -18.00 -1.09 -5.25
N LYS A 49 -17.04 -0.37 -5.82
CA LYS A 49 -15.67 -0.84 -6.07
C LYS A 49 -14.74 -0.14 -5.09
N THR A 50 -13.99 -0.92 -4.33
CA THR A 50 -12.93 -0.40 -3.44
C THR A 50 -11.58 -0.60 -4.09
N ARG A 51 -10.77 0.44 -4.10
CA ARG A 51 -9.37 0.42 -4.55
C ARG A 51 -8.51 0.92 -3.41
N GLN A 52 -7.77 0.01 -2.79
CA GLN A 52 -6.74 0.38 -1.82
C GLN A 52 -5.48 0.80 -2.59
N LEU A 53 -4.89 1.93 -2.21
CA LEU A 53 -3.75 2.53 -2.88
C LEU A 53 -2.43 2.07 -2.30
N VAL A 54 -2.50 1.25 -1.27
CA VAL A 54 -1.33 0.73 -0.59
C VAL A 54 -0.74 -0.42 -1.40
N GLU A 55 0.18 -0.05 -2.27
CA GLU A 55 1.30 -0.92 -2.64
C GLU A 55 2.34 -0.96 -1.50
N MET A 56 1.94 -1.32 -0.27
CA MET A 56 2.92 -1.66 0.80
C MET A 56 3.80 -2.84 0.40
N THR A 57 3.38 -3.59 -0.62
CA THR A 57 4.16 -4.62 -1.30
C THR A 57 5.50 -4.12 -1.85
N TRP A 58 5.60 -2.85 -2.27
CA TRP A 58 6.86 -2.30 -2.80
C TRP A 58 7.93 -2.17 -1.71
N VAL A 59 7.59 -1.65 -0.53
CA VAL A 59 8.55 -1.43 0.55
C VAL A 59 9.05 -2.76 1.15
N GLY A 60 8.16 -3.74 1.30
CA GLY A 60 8.53 -5.07 1.81
C GLY A 60 9.38 -5.90 0.84
N ALA A 61 9.09 -5.83 -0.47
CA ALA A 61 9.84 -6.57 -1.48
C ALA A 61 11.26 -6.00 -1.68
N LEU A 62 11.42 -4.68 -1.63
CA LEU A 62 12.72 -4.04 -1.76
C LEU A 62 13.66 -4.33 -0.58
N ASP A 63 13.14 -4.32 0.66
CA ASP A 63 13.94 -4.61 1.85
C ASP A 63 14.38 -6.08 1.87
N GLY A 64 13.49 -7.01 1.51
CA GLY A 64 13.82 -8.44 1.38
C GLY A 64 14.87 -8.74 0.30
N ALA A 65 14.78 -8.09 -0.86
CA ALA A 65 15.77 -8.23 -1.92
C ALA A 65 17.14 -7.64 -1.52
N PHE A 66 17.15 -6.51 -0.82
CA PHE A 66 18.36 -5.86 -0.33
C PHE A 66 19.10 -6.75 0.69
N TRP A 67 18.41 -7.26 1.71
CA TRP A 67 19.02 -8.15 2.70
C TRP A 67 19.40 -9.51 2.10
N GLY A 68 18.57 -10.08 1.22
CA GLY A 68 18.89 -11.32 0.51
C GLY A 68 20.17 -11.22 -0.32
N MET A 69 20.37 -10.10 -1.03
CA MET A 69 21.60 -9.82 -1.78
C MET A 69 22.79 -9.58 -0.84
N LEU A 70 22.62 -8.80 0.24
CA LEU A 70 23.70 -8.51 1.19
C LEU A 70 24.22 -9.77 1.87
N PHE A 71 23.33 -10.63 2.37
CA PHE A 71 23.70 -11.93 2.93
C PHE A 71 24.28 -12.87 1.87
N GLY A 72 23.71 -12.87 0.66
CA GLY A 72 24.26 -13.63 -0.48
C GLY A 72 25.70 -13.24 -0.83
N LEU A 73 26.04 -11.94 -0.77
CA LEU A 73 27.39 -11.44 -0.99
C LEU A 73 28.34 -11.76 0.17
N LEU A 74 27.88 -11.64 1.43
CA LEU A 74 28.68 -11.93 2.62
C LEU A 74 29.10 -13.41 2.73
N PHE A 75 28.28 -14.33 2.24
CA PHE A 75 28.55 -15.77 2.27
C PHE A 75 29.00 -16.33 0.91
N PHE A 76 29.39 -15.47 -0.05
CA PHE A 76 29.86 -15.85 -1.39
C PHE A 76 28.90 -16.75 -2.19
N SER A 77 27.59 -16.72 -1.88
CA SER A 77 26.54 -17.44 -2.63
C SER A 77 25.33 -16.53 -2.90
N PRO A 78 25.44 -15.64 -3.90
CA PRO A 78 24.41 -14.63 -4.18
C PRO A 78 23.07 -15.24 -4.62
N LEU A 79 23.10 -16.30 -5.43
CA LEU A 79 21.91 -16.96 -5.97
C LEU A 79 21.10 -17.69 -4.88
N LEU A 80 21.77 -18.37 -3.93
CA LEU A 80 21.08 -19.04 -2.83
C LEU A 80 20.55 -18.04 -1.80
N GLY A 81 21.30 -16.98 -1.49
CA GLY A 81 20.87 -15.91 -0.58
C GLY A 81 19.66 -15.15 -1.09
N ALA A 82 19.64 -14.81 -2.38
CA ALA A 82 18.50 -14.14 -3.01
C ALA A 82 17.23 -15.03 -3.03
N ALA A 83 17.37 -16.33 -3.35
CA ALA A 83 16.24 -17.24 -3.38
C ALA A 83 15.61 -17.44 -1.98
N ILE A 84 16.43 -17.67 -0.94
CA ILE A 84 15.95 -17.85 0.44
C ILE A 84 15.37 -16.54 0.99
N GLY A 85 16.05 -15.42 0.77
CA GLY A 85 15.62 -14.09 1.21
C GLY A 85 14.31 -13.64 0.57
N ALA A 86 14.13 -13.85 -0.74
CA ALA A 86 12.89 -13.54 -1.43
C ALA A 86 11.71 -14.38 -0.91
N THR A 87 11.94 -15.68 -0.64
CA THR A 87 10.88 -16.57 -0.14
C THR A 87 10.46 -16.19 1.29
N MET A 88 11.41 -15.90 2.18
CA MET A 88 11.10 -15.45 3.55
C MET A 88 10.51 -14.03 3.60
N GLY A 89 10.97 -13.13 2.72
CA GLY A 89 10.44 -11.76 2.60
C GLY A 89 9.01 -11.71 2.09
N ALA A 90 8.66 -12.57 1.12
CA ALA A 90 7.30 -12.66 0.60
C ALA A 90 6.30 -13.18 1.64
N LEU A 91 6.70 -14.11 2.50
CA LEU A 91 5.84 -14.64 3.57
C LEU A 91 5.58 -13.60 4.67
N ASN A 92 6.57 -12.81 5.05
CA ASN A 92 6.38 -11.73 6.02
C ASN A 92 5.61 -10.54 5.41
N GLY A 93 5.79 -10.25 4.12
CA GLY A 93 5.05 -9.18 3.43
C GLY A 93 3.54 -9.42 3.32
N LEU A 94 3.09 -10.68 3.40
CA LEU A 94 1.67 -11.05 3.40
C LEU A 94 1.03 -11.02 4.80
N LEU A 95 1.82 -10.97 5.88
CA LEU A 95 1.36 -11.04 7.27
C LEU A 95 1.35 -9.68 7.99
N VAL A 96 1.89 -8.65 7.36
CA VAL A 96 1.89 -7.28 7.88
C VAL A 96 0.67 -6.57 7.30
N ASP A 97 -0.51 -6.94 7.79
CA ASP A 97 -1.74 -6.20 7.53
C ASP A 97 -1.73 -4.94 8.42
N VAL A 98 -1.11 -3.88 7.90
CA VAL A 98 -0.98 -2.59 8.59
C VAL A 98 -1.73 -1.56 7.76
N GLY A 99 -3.03 -1.45 7.96
CA GLY A 99 -3.86 -0.60 7.14
C GLY A 99 -5.22 -0.29 7.74
N ILE A 100 -6.08 0.29 6.91
CA ILE A 100 -7.49 0.57 7.22
C ILE A 100 -8.23 -0.77 7.30
N ASP A 101 -8.88 -1.03 8.43
CA ASP A 101 -9.65 -2.26 8.66
C ASP A 101 -10.82 -2.37 7.67
N ASP A 102 -10.97 -3.53 7.01
CA ASP A 102 -12.03 -3.78 6.03
C ASP A 102 -13.44 -3.54 6.60
N SER A 103 -13.64 -3.77 7.90
CA SER A 103 -14.93 -3.52 8.55
C SER A 103 -15.26 -2.03 8.68
N PHE A 104 -14.24 -1.15 8.65
CA PHE A 104 -14.46 0.29 8.57
C PHE A 104 -14.85 0.70 7.16
N VAL A 105 -14.22 0.12 6.13
CA VAL A 105 -14.53 0.41 4.72
C VAL A 105 -15.98 0.02 4.39
N GLU A 106 -16.49 -1.09 4.92
CA GLU A 106 -17.89 -1.50 4.74
C GLU A 106 -18.91 -0.59 5.46
N GLN A 107 -18.49 0.15 6.49
CA GLN A 107 -19.39 1.00 7.28
C GLN A 107 -19.62 2.39 6.67
N VAL A 108 -18.71 2.89 5.84
CA VAL A 108 -18.73 4.26 5.27
C VAL A 108 -19.30 4.30 3.86
#